data_AF-X1LAY9-F1
#
_entry.id   AF-X1LAY9-F1
#
_cell.length_a   1.000
_cell.length_b   1.000
_cell.length_c   1.000
_cell.angle_alpha   90.00
_cell.angle_beta   90.00
_cell.angle_gamma   90.00
#
_symmetry.space_group_name_H-M   'P 1'
#
loop_
_entity.id
_entity.type
_entity.pdbx_description
1 polymer ?
#
loop_
_entity_poly.entity_id
_entity_poly.type
_entity_poly.pdbx_seq_one_letter_code
_entity_poly.pdbx_strand_id
1 'polypeptide(L)'
;VIRIPEFLSVIRENFYPLQFRAGIGIGSISTNIKKDIGKIDGEALRLSSQALNIIKKERERITYYKLPSEYRSLEEIINNFYTFLDLNVINRTSKQWDAIRLYRDKKNLKKVAKKLNITFQNVSKRLRAAHWSQYYQLENFLIKKLDECFSSK
;
A
#
# COMPACT_ATOMS: atom_id res chain seq x y z
N VAL A 1 14.55 4.68 -4.57
CA VAL A 1 13.11 5.01 -4.44
C VAL A 1 12.35 3.77 -3.96
N ILE A 2 12.08 3.69 -2.67
CA ILE A 2 11.27 2.69 -1.98
C ILE A 2 9.79 2.98 -2.26
N ARG A 3 9.22 2.33 -3.27
CA ARG A 3 7.83 2.53 -3.72
C ARG A 3 6.85 1.52 -3.13
N ILE A 4 7.12 1.02 -1.92
CA ILE A 4 6.28 0.00 -1.25
C ILE A 4 4.80 0.43 -1.17
N PRO A 5 4.45 1.69 -0.79
CA PRO A 5 3.05 2.10 -0.74
C PRO A 5 2.29 1.93 -2.07
N GLU A 6 2.88 2.35 -3.19
CA GLU A 6 2.27 2.16 -4.52
C GLU A 6 2.19 0.68 -4.88
N PHE A 7 3.24 -0.09 -4.62
CA PHE A 7 3.24 -1.54 -4.87
C PHE A 7 2.06 -2.23 -4.17
N LEU A 8 1.82 -1.94 -2.89
CA LEU A 8 0.69 -2.50 -2.15
C LEU A 8 -0.65 -2.14 -2.78
N SER A 9 -0.83 -0.88 -3.17
CA SER A 9 -2.07 -0.42 -3.80
C SER A 9 -2.31 -1.13 -5.13
N VAL A 10 -1.28 -1.24 -5.96
CA VAL A 10 -1.35 -1.95 -7.25
C VAL A 10 -1.70 -3.43 -7.04
N ILE A 11 -1.05 -4.11 -6.09
CA ILE A 11 -1.39 -5.50 -5.77
C ILE A 11 -2.85 -5.63 -5.34
N ARG A 12 -3.32 -4.78 -4.43
CA ARG A 12 -4.72 -4.81 -3.96
C ARG A 12 -5.72 -4.56 -5.10
N GLU A 13 -5.43 -3.60 -5.97
CA GLU A 13 -6.27 -3.30 -7.14
C GLU A 13 -6.37 -4.48 -8.11
N ASN A 14 -5.28 -5.24 -8.30
CA ASN A 14 -5.25 -6.38 -9.21
C ASN A 14 -5.80 -7.67 -8.60
N PHE A 15 -5.71 -7.83 -7.28
CA PHE A 15 -6.13 -9.05 -6.58
C PHE A 15 -7.54 -8.97 -5.98
N TYR A 16 -8.21 -7.80 -6.02
CA TYR A 16 -9.63 -7.69 -5.66
C TYR A 16 -10.49 -8.74 -6.41
N PRO A 17 -11.35 -9.53 -5.73
CA PRO A 17 -11.91 -9.31 -4.38
C PRO A 17 -11.13 -9.90 -3.19
N LEU A 18 -9.93 -10.45 -3.39
CA LEU A 18 -9.13 -11.00 -2.29
C LEU A 18 -8.63 -9.88 -1.37
N GLN A 19 -8.80 -10.06 -0.05
CA GLN A 19 -8.26 -9.14 0.95
C GLN A 19 -6.77 -9.41 1.17
N PHE A 20 -5.92 -8.64 0.49
CA PHE A 20 -4.47 -8.73 0.63
C PHE A 20 -3.98 -8.00 1.89
N ARG A 21 -3.44 -8.78 2.84
CA ARG A 21 -2.81 -8.30 4.08
C ARG A 21 -1.28 -8.31 3.94
N ALA A 22 -0.60 -7.26 4.40
CA ALA A 22 0.84 -7.10 4.23
C ALA A 22 1.53 -6.60 5.51
N GLY A 23 2.44 -7.41 6.06
CA GLY A 23 3.40 -6.99 7.08
C GLY A 23 4.72 -6.66 6.40
N ILE A 24 5.22 -5.46 6.62
CA ILE A 24 6.37 -4.91 5.91
C ILE A 24 7.49 -4.67 6.91
N GLY A 25 8.64 -5.30 6.67
CA GLY A 25 9.86 -5.10 7.44
C GLY A 25 10.86 -4.32 6.61
N ILE A 26 11.38 -3.23 7.16
CA ILE A 26 12.54 -2.51 6.58
C ILE A 26 13.71 -2.78 7.51
N GLY A 27 14.86 -3.19 6.97
CA GLY A 27 16.04 -3.50 7.76
C GLY A 27 17.15 -4.05 6.89
N SER A 28 18.26 -4.41 7.51
CA SER A 28 19.38 -5.06 6.82
C SER A 28 19.04 -6.49 6.39
N ILE A 29 19.69 -6.96 5.32
CA ILE A 29 19.73 -8.37 4.95
C ILE A 29 21.10 -8.89 5.37
N SER A 30 21.12 -9.92 6.23
CA SER A 30 22.36 -10.44 6.81
C SER A 30 23.03 -11.49 5.92
N THR A 31 22.40 -11.86 4.82
CA THR A 31 22.84 -12.91 3.89
C THR A 31 22.93 -12.36 2.46
N ASN A 32 23.88 -12.87 1.68
CA ASN A 32 23.90 -12.58 0.24
C ASN A 32 22.56 -13.06 -0.36
N ILE A 33 21.89 -12.19 -1.12
CA ILE A 33 20.67 -12.52 -1.87
C ILE A 33 21.04 -13.53 -2.96
N LYS A 34 21.27 -14.80 -2.58
CA LYS A 34 21.39 -15.93 -3.49
C LYS A 34 20.00 -16.51 -3.72
N LYS A 35 19.85 -17.27 -4.82
CA LYS A 35 18.57 -17.84 -5.32
C LYS A 35 17.75 -18.66 -4.30
N ASP A 36 18.30 -18.95 -3.12
CA ASP A 36 17.69 -19.83 -2.13
C ASP A 36 16.97 -18.99 -1.06
N ILE A 37 15.72 -18.61 -1.36
CA ILE A 37 14.89 -17.69 -0.54
C ILE A 37 14.74 -18.20 0.91
N GLY A 38 14.75 -19.52 1.12
CA GLY A 38 14.65 -20.14 2.45
C GLY A 38 15.88 -19.96 3.35
N LYS A 39 16.99 -19.44 2.82
CA LYS A 39 18.22 -19.14 3.58
C LYS A 39 18.46 -17.64 3.73
N ILE A 40 17.55 -16.81 3.23
CA ILE A 40 17.65 -15.36 3.41
C ILE A 40 17.22 -15.06 4.84
N ASP A 41 18.19 -14.73 5.68
CA ASP A 41 17.96 -14.23 7.03
C ASP A 41 18.42 -12.78 7.13
N GLY A 42 17.80 -12.05 8.06
CA GLY A 42 18.08 -10.66 8.30
C GLY A 42 16.98 -9.94 9.05
N GLU A 43 17.33 -8.76 9.53
CA GLU A 43 16.45 -7.87 10.27
C GLU A 43 15.15 -7.57 9.51
N ALA A 44 15.22 -7.38 8.18
CA ALA A 44 14.04 -7.14 7.36
C ALA A 44 13.00 -8.28 7.42
N LEU A 45 13.43 -9.55 7.41
CA LEU A 45 12.52 -10.71 7.48
C LEU A 45 11.95 -10.91 8.88
N ARG A 46 12.78 -10.68 9.92
CA ARG A 46 12.32 -10.73 11.31
C ARG A 46 11.25 -9.66 11.55
N LEU A 47 11.49 -8.43 11.10
CA LEU A 47 10.56 -7.30 11.26
C LEU A 47 9.27 -7.51 10.45
N SER A 48 9.34 -8.01 9.22
CA SER A 48 8.13 -8.29 8.42
C SER A 48 7.25 -9.37 9.05
N SER A 49 7.87 -10.41 9.62
CA SER A 49 7.19 -11.46 10.38
C SER A 49 6.52 -10.90 11.64
N GLN A 50 7.19 -10.00 12.36
CA GLN A 50 6.60 -9.29 13.51
C GLN A 50 5.40 -8.45 13.10
N ALA A 51 5.50 -7.69 11.99
CA ALA A 51 4.40 -6.90 11.44
C ALA A 51 3.19 -7.77 11.08
N LEU A 52 3.40 -8.91 10.42
CA LEU A 52 2.34 -9.88 10.12
C LEU A 52 1.67 -10.42 11.38
N ASN A 53 2.43 -10.73 12.42
CA ASN A 53 1.88 -11.21 13.68
C ASN A 53 1.02 -10.15 14.40
N ILE A 54 1.35 -8.86 14.25
CA ILE A 54 0.52 -7.75 14.73
C ILE A 54 -0.80 -7.71 13.94
N ILE A 55 -0.73 -7.72 12.61
CA ILE A 55 -1.91 -7.71 11.73
C ILE A 55 -2.84 -8.90 11.99
N LYS A 56 -2.31 -10.09 12.32
CA LYS A 56 -3.13 -11.26 12.65
C LYS A 56 -3.98 -11.07 13.90
N LYS A 57 -3.54 -10.25 14.85
CA LYS A 57 -4.24 -9.96 16.11
C LYS A 57 -5.25 -8.82 15.96
N GLU A 58 -5.08 -7.97 14.94
CA GLU A 58 -5.95 -6.83 14.68
C GLU A 58 -6.92 -7.12 13.52
N ARG A 59 -8.22 -6.94 13.75
CA ARG A 59 -9.24 -7.27 12.72
C ARG A 59 -9.26 -6.27 11.57
N GLU A 60 -9.05 -4.98 11.88
CA GLU A 60 -9.30 -3.87 10.97
C GLU A 60 -8.05 -3.36 10.24
N ARG A 61 -6.85 -3.75 10.68
CA ARG A 61 -5.61 -3.42 9.96
C ARG A 61 -5.28 -4.51 8.95
N ILE A 62 -4.87 -4.09 7.76
CA ILE A 62 -4.41 -4.97 6.68
C ILE A 62 -2.99 -4.61 6.21
N THR A 63 -2.41 -3.54 6.76
CA THR A 63 -1.02 -3.14 6.57
C THR A 63 -0.38 -2.82 7.91
N TYR A 64 0.87 -3.23 8.09
CA TYR A 64 1.68 -2.78 9.22
C TYR A 64 3.16 -2.74 8.83
N TYR A 65 3.84 -1.69 9.22
CA TYR A 65 5.28 -1.50 9.02
C TYR A 65 6.01 -1.76 10.33
N LYS A 66 7.10 -2.52 10.26
CA LYS A 66 8.10 -2.64 11.33
C LYS A 66 9.46 -2.21 10.82
N LEU A 67 10.07 -1.28 11.54
CA LEU A 67 11.33 -0.66 11.22
C LEU A 67 12.35 -0.91 12.36
N PRO A 68 13.65 -0.66 12.13
CA PRO A 68 14.65 -0.69 13.19
C PRO A 68 14.35 0.37 14.25
N SER A 69 14.83 0.15 15.47
CA SER A 69 14.47 0.96 16.65
C SER A 69 14.76 2.45 16.51
N GLU A 70 15.82 2.81 15.78
CA GLU A 70 16.22 4.19 15.52
C GLU A 70 15.22 4.96 14.62
N TYR A 71 14.31 4.25 13.95
CA TYR A 71 13.25 4.82 13.12
C TYR A 71 11.86 4.71 13.78
N ARG A 72 11.77 4.52 15.10
CA ARG A 72 10.50 4.34 15.82
C ARG A 72 9.47 5.44 15.55
N SER A 73 9.88 6.71 15.54
CA SER A 73 8.95 7.82 15.26
C SER A 73 8.38 7.74 13.84
N LEU A 74 9.20 7.32 12.87
CA LEU A 74 8.75 7.11 11.49
C LEU A 74 7.78 5.92 11.40
N GLU A 75 8.07 4.82 12.10
CA GLU A 75 7.18 3.66 12.19
C GLU A 75 5.79 4.06 12.71
N GLU A 76 5.73 4.82 13.80
CA GLU A 76 4.47 5.29 14.40
C GLU A 76 3.69 6.19 13.41
N ILE A 77 4.37 7.13 12.76
CA ILE A 77 3.77 8.01 11.75
C ILE A 77 3.18 7.19 10.58
N ILE A 78 3.95 6.26 10.02
CA ILE A 78 3.51 5.44 8.88
C ILE A 78 2.31 4.59 9.27
N ASN A 79 2.36 3.90 10.41
CA ASN A 79 1.27 3.01 10.83
C ASN A 79 -0.02 3.77 11.18
N ASN A 80 0.09 5.00 11.69
CA ASN A 80 -1.07 5.86 11.89
C ASN A 80 -1.70 6.28 10.56
N PHE A 81 -0.91 6.62 9.53
CA PHE A 81 -1.44 6.87 8.19
C PHE A 81 -2.10 5.62 7.59
N TYR A 82 -1.51 4.44 7.80
CA TYR A 82 -2.09 3.19 7.30
C TYR A 82 -3.40 2.81 7.97
N THR A 83 -3.66 3.28 9.20
CA THR A 83 -4.99 3.12 9.81
C THR A 83 -6.07 3.75 8.93
N PHE A 84 -5.82 4.93 8.35
CA PHE A 84 -6.76 5.58 7.44
C PHE A 84 -6.77 4.97 6.03
N LEU A 85 -5.60 4.63 5.49
CA LEU A 85 -5.50 4.01 4.16
C LEU A 85 -6.19 2.64 4.11
N ASP A 86 -6.03 1.84 5.16
CA ASP A 86 -6.63 0.51 5.27
C ASP A 86 -8.15 0.61 5.36
N LEU A 87 -8.69 1.52 6.18
CA LEU A 87 -10.13 1.79 6.24
C LEU A 87 -10.70 2.22 4.88
N ASN A 88 -9.96 3.06 4.15
CA ASN A 88 -10.37 3.45 2.79
C ASN A 88 -10.40 2.24 1.85
N VAL A 89 -9.40 1.35 1.92
CA VAL A 89 -9.29 0.15 1.09
C VAL A 89 -10.41 -0.85 1.40
N ILE A 90 -10.66 -1.14 2.67
CA ILE A 90 -11.63 -2.14 3.12
C ILE A 90 -13.06 -1.73 2.74
N ASN A 91 -13.39 -0.44 2.84
CA ASN A 91 -14.73 0.08 2.56
C ASN A 91 -15.02 0.35 1.08
N ARG A 92 -14.07 0.09 0.17
CA ARG A 92 -14.29 0.29 -1.27
C ARG A 92 -15.28 -0.73 -1.83
N THR A 93 -16.30 -0.21 -2.49
CA THR A 93 -17.25 -1.00 -3.28
C THR A 93 -16.59 -1.54 -4.57
N SER A 94 -17.14 -2.62 -5.13
CA SER A 94 -16.68 -3.18 -6.42
C SER A 94 -16.58 -2.13 -7.53
N LYS A 95 -17.59 -1.26 -7.64
CA LYS A 95 -17.65 -0.18 -8.63
C LYS A 95 -16.52 0.86 -8.43
N GLN A 96 -16.10 1.10 -7.19
CA GLN A 96 -14.98 2.00 -6.88
C GLN A 96 -13.64 1.33 -7.21
N TRP A 97 -13.47 0.05 -6.89
CA TRP A 97 -12.29 -0.74 -7.27
C TRP A 97 -12.05 -0.71 -8.78
N ASP A 98 -13.09 -0.98 -9.58
CA ASP A 98 -12.98 -0.95 -11.04
C ASP A 98 -12.59 0.43 -11.57
N ALA A 99 -13.19 1.49 -11.03
CA ALA A 99 -12.89 2.86 -11.43
C ALA A 99 -11.43 3.23 -11.10
N ILE A 100 -10.96 2.90 -9.89
CA ILE A 100 -9.59 3.19 -9.44
C ILE A 100 -8.57 2.44 -10.29
N ARG A 101 -8.72 1.11 -10.43
CA ARG A 101 -7.80 0.26 -11.20
C ARG A 101 -7.62 0.78 -12.63
N LEU A 102 -8.73 1.09 -13.32
CA LEU A 102 -8.67 1.62 -14.69
C LEU A 102 -8.13 3.05 -14.74
N TYR A 103 -8.44 3.88 -13.75
CA TYR A 103 -7.96 5.25 -13.71
C TYR A 103 -6.46 5.34 -13.42
N ARG A 104 -5.90 4.45 -12.60
CA ARG A 104 -4.45 4.40 -12.35
C ARG A 104 -3.64 4.21 -13.64
N ASP A 105 -4.09 3.30 -14.50
CA ASP A 105 -3.48 3.04 -15.82
C ASP A 105 -3.76 4.17 -16.83
N LYS A 106 -5.03 4.56 -16.99
CA LYS A 106 -5.42 5.47 -18.08
C LYS A 106 -5.23 6.95 -17.79
N LYS A 107 -5.26 7.34 -16.51
CA LYS A 107 -5.24 8.73 -16.01
C LYS A 107 -6.18 9.68 -16.78
N ASN A 108 -7.32 9.16 -17.25
CA ASN A 108 -8.26 9.88 -18.09
C ASN A 108 -9.69 9.38 -17.89
N LEU A 109 -10.57 10.26 -17.38
CA LEU A 109 -11.95 9.90 -17.05
C LEU A 109 -12.75 9.41 -18.25
N LYS A 110 -12.57 10.00 -19.44
CA LYS A 110 -13.30 9.59 -20.65
C LYS A 110 -12.88 8.20 -21.14
N LYS A 111 -11.59 7.87 -21.06
CA LYS A 111 -11.08 6.53 -21.40
C LYS A 111 -11.60 5.46 -20.43
N VAL A 112 -11.63 5.77 -19.13
CA VAL A 112 -12.20 4.88 -18.11
C VAL A 112 -13.71 4.71 -18.30
N ALA A 113 -14.43 5.80 -18.55
CA ALA A 113 -15.87 5.80 -18.82
C ALA A 113 -16.24 4.89 -19.99
N LYS A 114 -15.50 4.99 -21.11
CA LYS A 114 -15.65 4.11 -22.26
C LYS A 114 -15.44 2.63 -21.90
N LYS A 115 -14.41 2.31 -21.09
CA LYS A 115 -14.12 0.92 -20.70
C LYS A 115 -15.14 0.34 -19.71
N LEU A 116 -15.75 1.17 -18.87
CA LEU A 116 -16.78 0.76 -17.92
C LEU A 116 -18.21 0.87 -18.45
N ASN A 117 -18.39 1.34 -19.69
CA ASN A 117 -19.69 1.64 -20.29
C ASN A 117 -20.59 2.53 -19.41
N ILE A 118 -20.04 3.62 -18.89
CA ILE A 118 -20.75 4.63 -18.07
C ILE A 118 -20.34 6.04 -18.47
N THR A 119 -21.01 7.06 -17.94
CA THR A 119 -20.63 8.47 -18.15
C THR A 119 -19.35 8.83 -17.39
N PHE A 120 -18.60 9.82 -17.88
CA PHE A 120 -17.39 10.30 -17.19
C PHE A 120 -17.71 10.93 -15.83
N GLN A 121 -18.91 11.52 -15.67
CA GLN A 121 -19.41 12.04 -14.40
C GLN A 121 -19.59 10.92 -13.37
N ASN A 122 -20.07 9.74 -13.80
CA ASN A 122 -20.18 8.57 -12.94
C ASN A 122 -18.80 8.04 -12.51
N VAL A 123 -17.80 8.04 -13.40
CA VAL A 123 -16.41 7.72 -13.03
C VAL A 123 -15.89 8.71 -11.98
N SER A 124 -16.04 10.01 -12.23
CA SER A 124 -15.64 11.07 -11.28
C SER A 124 -16.32 10.90 -9.93
N LYS A 125 -17.63 10.64 -9.90
CA LYS A 125 -18.39 10.38 -8.67
C LYS A 125 -17.83 9.17 -7.90
N ARG A 126 -17.50 8.07 -8.59
CA ARG A 126 -16.91 6.88 -7.96
C ARG A 126 -15.54 7.18 -7.36
N LEU A 127 -14.65 7.85 -8.09
CA LEU A 127 -13.32 8.22 -7.59
C LEU A 127 -13.40 9.19 -6.40
N ARG A 128 -14.31 10.17 -6.44
CA ARG A 128 -14.54 11.09 -5.32
C ARG A 128 -15.10 10.38 -4.09
N ALA A 129 -16.10 9.52 -4.27
CA ALA A 129 -16.68 8.74 -3.17
C ALA A 129 -15.68 7.76 -2.55
N ALA A 130 -14.65 7.36 -3.29
CA ALA A 130 -13.55 6.55 -2.77
C ALA A 130 -12.38 7.38 -2.20
N HIS A 131 -12.50 8.72 -2.16
CA HIS A 131 -11.42 9.64 -1.76
C HIS A 131 -10.10 9.37 -2.49
N TRP A 132 -10.18 9.02 -3.78
CA TRP A 132 -9.02 8.53 -4.52
C TRP A 132 -7.88 9.55 -4.60
N SER A 133 -8.20 10.83 -4.77
CA SER A 133 -7.19 11.89 -4.85
C SER A 133 -6.40 12.00 -3.55
N GLN A 134 -7.08 11.97 -2.40
CA GLN A 134 -6.46 12.06 -1.08
C GLN A 134 -5.63 10.80 -0.78
N TYR A 135 -6.16 9.64 -1.13
CA TYR A 135 -5.45 8.36 -1.04
C TYR A 135 -4.14 8.40 -1.82
N TYR A 136 -4.20 8.82 -3.10
CA TYR A 136 -3.03 8.90 -3.97
C TYR A 136 -2.03 9.95 -3.50
N GLN A 137 -2.47 11.09 -2.96
CA GLN A 137 -1.58 12.09 -2.36
C GLN A 137 -0.84 11.53 -1.15
N LEU A 138 -1.54 10.84 -0.25
CA LEU A 138 -0.93 10.24 0.94
C LEU A 138 0.03 9.09 0.57
N GLU A 139 -0.34 8.26 -0.42
CA GLU A 139 0.56 7.24 -1.00
C GLU A 139 1.88 7.87 -1.47
N ASN A 140 1.82 8.96 -2.24
CA ASN A 140 3.02 9.65 -2.74
C ASN A 140 3.81 10.35 -1.62
N PHE A 141 3.14 10.89 -0.61
CA PHE A 141 3.79 11.47 0.56
C PHE A 141 4.61 10.41 1.31
N LEU A 142 4.03 9.24 1.55
CA LEU A 142 4.72 8.12 2.21
C LEU A 142 5.92 7.63 1.40
N ILE A 143 5.81 7.54 0.07
CA ILE A 143 6.95 7.18 -0.81
C ILE A 143 8.08 8.18 -0.62
N LYS A 144 7.78 9.49 -0.69
CA LYS A 144 8.79 10.54 -0.50
C LYS A 144 9.45 10.46 0.88
N LYS A 145 8.67 10.23 1.94
CA LYS A 145 9.20 10.12 3.31
C LYS A 145 10.08 8.90 3.50
N LEU A 146 9.69 7.75 2.98
CA LEU A 146 10.51 6.55 2.99
C LEU A 146 11.82 6.78 2.20
N ASP A 147 11.75 7.45 1.05
CA ASP A 147 12.93 7.77 0.26
C ASP A 147 13.91 8.67 0.98
N GLU A 148 13.44 9.75 1.60
CA GLU A 148 14.28 10.67 2.37
C GLU A 148 15.04 9.94 3.49
N CYS A 149 14.36 9.02 4.20
CA CYS A 149 14.93 8.31 5.34
C CYS A 149 15.89 7.18 4.97
N PHE A 150 15.72 6.55 3.82
CA PHE A 150 16.45 5.34 3.45
C PHE A 150 17.30 5.45 2.17
N SER A 151 17.15 6.51 1.36
CA SER A 151 18.01 6.75 0.18
C SER A 151 19.21 7.65 0.48
N SER A 152 19.33 8.15 1.71
CA SER A 152 20.48 8.97 2.18
C SER A 152 21.53 8.15 2.95
N LYS A 153 21.51 6.82 2.83
CA LYS A 153 22.51 5.89 3.37
C LYS A 153 23.02 4.97 2.27
#